data_AF-F2ICD0-F1
#
_entry.id   AF-F2ICD0-F1
#
_cell.length_a   1.000
_cell.length_b   1.000
_cell.length_c   1.000
_cell.angle_alpha   90.00
_cell.angle_beta   90.00
_cell.angle_gamma   90.00
#
_symmetry.space_group_name_H-M   'P 1'
#
loop_
_entity.id
_entity.type
_entity.pdbx_description
1 polymer ?
#
loop_
_entity_poly.entity_id
_entity_poly.type
_entity_poly.pdbx_seq_one_letter_code
_entity_poly.pdbx_strand_id
1 'polypeptide(L)'
;MKFRKLNDDCSWLWELNGLKIIVDPWFTPSQIDGHRLFSEQFHQTPQPSVSSLTQIDFLFISNPFTDHCNKETLLQFDSSIPVIAKRSILKKIGKWNHFNSLIGLEDSPIVVTEYKPSQFLDLVHSAYLFELKDGTILFAPHGAKTKQLPKADILISTTTLYHLPFWLGGTVNLGIKSAKTLYERCGAELFLSTHDERKLGKGLVEKLAIKDYVSDADFVTYLKSGQEISFD
;
A
#
# COMPACT_ATOMS: atom_id res chain seq x y z
N MET A 1 14.38 -3.16 11.87
CA MET A 1 13.59 -2.55 10.77
C MET A 1 12.96 -1.24 11.23
N LYS A 2 12.81 -0.22 10.38
CA LYS A 2 12.15 1.05 10.76
C LYS A 2 11.07 1.44 9.76
N PHE A 3 9.92 1.90 10.26
CA PHE A 3 8.75 2.24 9.47
C PHE A 3 8.27 3.65 9.81
N ARG A 4 8.25 4.55 8.83
CA ARG A 4 7.66 5.88 8.96
C ARG A 4 6.45 6.01 8.06
N LYS A 5 5.32 6.40 8.64
CA LYS A 5 4.10 6.64 7.88
C LYS A 5 4.16 8.02 7.22
N LEU A 6 4.01 8.08 5.90
CA LEU A 6 4.15 9.34 5.14
C LEU A 6 2.82 10.07 4.98
N ASN A 7 1.70 9.33 5.00
CA ASN A 7 0.35 9.85 5.07
C ASN A 7 -0.58 8.84 5.74
N ASP A 8 -1.82 9.23 6.02
CA ASP A 8 -2.78 8.35 6.70
C ASP A 8 -3.31 7.22 5.78
N ASP A 9 -3.01 7.30 4.48
CA ASP A 9 -3.36 6.30 3.48
C ASP A 9 -2.30 5.18 3.43
N CYS A 10 -1.75 4.88 2.25
CA CYS A 10 -0.89 3.73 2.03
C CYS A 10 0.59 4.07 1.78
N SER A 11 0.99 5.34 1.93
CA SER A 11 2.37 5.75 1.63
C SER A 11 3.29 5.63 2.84
N TRP A 12 4.42 4.93 2.65
CA TRP A 12 5.42 4.70 3.70
C TRP A 12 6.84 4.99 3.26
N LEU A 13 7.69 5.33 4.22
CA LEU A 13 9.15 5.20 4.12
C LEU A 13 9.59 4.05 5.04
N TRP A 14 10.19 3.02 4.45
CA TRP A 14 10.78 1.92 5.21
C TRP A 14 12.30 2.02 5.16
N GLU A 15 12.95 1.74 6.28
CA GLU A 15 14.39 1.55 6.36
C GLU A 15 14.68 0.09 6.73
N LEU A 16 15.10 -0.69 5.73
CA LEU A 16 15.24 -2.15 5.79
C LEU A 16 16.65 -2.56 5.35
N ASN A 17 17.43 -3.23 6.20
CA ASN A 17 18.81 -3.64 5.92
C ASN A 17 19.71 -2.51 5.37
N GLY A 18 19.50 -1.27 5.84
CA GLY A 18 20.21 -0.08 5.38
C GLY A 18 19.66 0.55 4.08
N LEU A 19 18.62 -0.02 3.48
CA LEU A 19 17.94 0.52 2.30
C LEU A 19 16.74 1.37 2.70
N LYS A 20 16.56 2.52 2.04
CA LYS A 20 15.39 3.41 2.18
C LYS A 20 14.43 3.21 1.01
N ILE A 21 13.22 2.78 1.34
CA ILE A 21 12.20 2.34 0.38
C ILE A 21 10.96 3.22 0.52
N ILE A 22 10.50 3.80 -0.58
CA ILE A 22 9.20 4.47 -0.61
C ILE A 22 8.15 3.48 -1.12
N VAL A 23 7.12 3.24 -0.33
CA VAL A 23 6.04 2.30 -0.66
C VAL A 23 4.79 3.07 -1.02
N ASP A 24 4.17 2.71 -2.16
CA ASP A 24 2.87 3.22 -2.64
C ASP A 24 2.68 4.75 -2.47
N PRO A 25 3.55 5.60 -3.07
CA PRO A 25 3.48 7.03 -2.89
C PRO A 25 2.29 7.66 -3.64
N TRP A 26 1.42 8.34 -2.90
CA TRP A 26 0.40 9.25 -3.42
C TRP A 26 0.41 10.54 -2.58
N PHE A 27 0.86 11.65 -3.19
CA PHE A 27 1.02 12.95 -2.51
C PHE A 27 0.32 14.11 -3.23
N THR A 28 -0.36 13.83 -4.35
CA THR A 28 -1.12 14.87 -5.06
C THR A 28 -2.42 15.20 -4.31
N PRO A 29 -2.96 16.41 -4.46
CA PRO A 29 -4.17 16.83 -3.73
C PRO A 29 -5.37 15.90 -3.93
N SER A 30 -5.47 15.27 -5.09
CA SER A 30 -6.47 14.25 -5.39
C SER A 30 -5.93 13.12 -6.25
N GLN A 31 -6.69 12.03 -6.27
CA GLN A 31 -6.58 10.94 -7.22
C GLN A 31 -7.92 10.77 -7.95
N ILE A 32 -7.87 10.37 -9.22
CA ILE A 32 -9.06 10.15 -10.06
C ILE A 32 -9.00 8.74 -10.64
N ASP A 33 -10.00 7.91 -10.32
CA ASP A 33 -10.20 6.63 -10.98
C ASP A 33 -11.15 6.82 -12.18
N GLY A 34 -10.62 6.72 -13.40
CA GLY A 34 -11.41 6.92 -14.61
C GLY A 34 -11.77 8.38 -14.87
N HIS A 35 -12.93 8.83 -14.39
CA HIS A 35 -13.44 10.19 -14.62
C HIS A 35 -13.85 10.86 -13.30
N ARG A 36 -13.67 12.19 -13.19
CA ARG A 36 -13.96 12.97 -11.96
C ARG A 36 -15.39 12.82 -11.45
N LEU A 37 -16.36 12.68 -12.36
CA LEU A 37 -17.77 12.43 -12.00
C LEU A 37 -18.03 11.00 -11.52
N PHE A 38 -17.12 10.08 -11.83
CA PHE A 38 -17.19 8.69 -11.40
C PHE A 38 -16.51 8.51 -10.03
N SER A 39 -15.21 8.82 -9.92
CA SER A 39 -14.43 8.71 -8.69
C SER A 39 -13.35 9.78 -8.65
N GLU A 40 -13.40 10.66 -7.65
CA GLU A 40 -12.27 11.52 -7.28
C GLU A 40 -12.17 11.52 -5.76
N GLN A 41 -10.98 11.27 -5.23
CA GLN A 41 -10.71 11.20 -3.79
C GLN A 41 -9.58 12.15 -3.41
N PHE A 42 -9.68 12.74 -2.22
CA PHE A 42 -8.77 13.76 -1.70
C PHE A 42 -8.27 13.35 -0.33
N HIS A 43 -7.02 13.70 -0.05
CA HIS A 43 -6.48 13.61 1.29
C HIS A 43 -7.19 14.58 2.25
N GLN A 44 -7.27 14.22 3.53
CA GLN A 44 -7.70 15.12 4.60
C GLN A 44 -6.53 15.95 5.15
N THR A 45 -5.33 15.38 5.12
CA THR A 45 -4.13 15.97 5.73
C THR A 45 -3.14 16.44 4.67
N PRO A 46 -2.29 17.44 4.98
CA PRO A 46 -1.22 17.86 4.09
C PRO A 46 -0.29 16.70 3.74
N GLN A 47 0.07 16.59 2.47
CA GLN A 47 0.96 15.55 1.96
C GLN A 47 2.42 16.01 1.99
N PRO A 48 3.38 15.09 2.19
CA PRO A 48 4.79 15.42 2.07
C PRO A 48 5.15 15.80 0.63
N SER A 49 6.16 16.65 0.47
CA SER A 49 6.76 16.92 -0.85
C SER A 49 7.75 15.82 -1.20
N VAL A 50 7.77 15.36 -2.45
CA VAL A 50 8.77 14.38 -2.92
C VAL A 50 10.20 14.88 -2.69
N SER A 51 10.43 16.18 -2.82
CA SER A 51 11.75 16.78 -2.61
C SER A 51 12.28 16.71 -1.17
N SER A 52 11.41 16.46 -0.17
CA SER A 52 11.84 16.28 1.22
C SER A 52 12.25 14.83 1.52
N LEU A 53 11.97 13.90 0.61
CA LEU A 53 12.36 12.50 0.69
C LEU A 53 13.72 12.33 0.03
N THR A 54 14.75 12.03 0.82
CA THR A 54 16.14 11.97 0.35
C THR A 54 16.72 10.56 0.50
N GLN A 55 17.73 10.26 -0.32
CA GLN A 55 18.48 9.01 -0.28
C GLN A 55 17.60 7.76 -0.47
N ILE A 56 16.69 7.80 -1.44
CA ILE A 56 15.79 6.69 -1.73
C ILE A 56 16.52 5.67 -2.60
N ASP A 57 16.58 4.42 -2.15
CA ASP A 57 17.22 3.34 -2.90
C ASP A 57 16.29 2.78 -3.97
N PHE A 58 15.00 2.61 -3.66
CA PHE A 58 13.99 2.23 -4.65
C PHE A 58 12.55 2.59 -4.22
N LEU A 59 11.66 2.61 -5.20
CA LEU A 59 10.21 2.71 -5.01
C LEU A 59 9.60 1.31 -5.08
N PHE A 60 8.70 0.95 -4.17
CA PHE A 60 7.92 -0.28 -4.25
C PHE A 60 6.44 0.05 -4.48
N ILE A 61 5.83 -0.59 -5.50
CA ILE A 61 4.43 -0.37 -5.87
C ILE A 61 3.65 -1.68 -5.78
N SER A 62 2.72 -1.75 -4.85
CA SER A 62 1.94 -2.94 -4.53
C SER A 62 0.73 -3.13 -5.45
N ASN A 63 0.10 -2.03 -5.88
CA ASN A 63 -1.16 -2.06 -6.61
C ASN A 63 -1.17 -1.06 -7.77
N PRO A 64 -1.90 -1.35 -8.87
CA PRO A 64 -1.95 -0.48 -10.03
C PRO A 64 -2.89 0.73 -9.85
N PHE A 65 -3.64 0.82 -8.75
CA PHE A 65 -4.65 1.87 -8.52
C PHE A 65 -4.00 3.22 -8.24
N THR A 66 -4.70 4.32 -8.50
CA THR A 66 -4.14 5.68 -8.51
C THR A 66 -3.80 6.24 -7.13
N ASP A 67 -4.28 5.61 -6.06
CA ASP A 67 -3.91 5.85 -4.66
C ASP A 67 -2.67 5.04 -4.20
N HIS A 68 -2.12 4.17 -5.05
CA HIS A 68 -0.84 3.47 -4.81
C HIS A 68 0.21 3.79 -5.87
N CYS A 69 -0.20 3.73 -7.13
CA CYS A 69 0.59 3.95 -8.34
C CYS A 69 0.19 5.30 -8.96
N ASN A 70 0.33 6.36 -8.16
CA ASN A 70 -0.06 7.71 -8.57
C ASN A 70 0.96 8.28 -9.57
N LYS A 71 0.57 8.44 -10.84
CA LYS A 71 1.47 8.93 -11.90
C LYS A 71 2.07 10.30 -11.58
N GLU A 72 1.26 11.25 -11.15
CA GLU A 72 1.71 12.62 -10.89
C GLU A 72 2.71 12.69 -9.74
N THR A 73 2.54 11.86 -8.70
CA THR A 73 3.50 11.72 -7.61
C THR A 73 4.77 11.02 -8.10
N LEU A 74 4.63 9.90 -8.82
CA LEU A 74 5.76 9.10 -9.27
C LEU A 74 6.68 9.85 -10.24
N LEU A 75 6.15 10.70 -11.12
CA LEU A 75 6.95 11.50 -12.05
C LEU A 75 7.77 12.62 -11.38
N GLN A 76 7.56 12.89 -10.09
CA GLN A 76 8.37 13.85 -9.35
C GLN A 76 9.66 13.24 -8.78
N PHE A 77 9.74 11.92 -8.65
CA PHE A 77 10.98 11.24 -8.23
C PHE A 77 12.02 11.26 -9.35
N ASP A 78 13.30 11.20 -8.99
CA ASP A 78 14.38 11.11 -9.99
C ASP A 78 14.25 9.83 -10.82
N SER A 79 14.41 9.97 -12.15
CA SER A 79 14.42 8.87 -13.12
C SER A 79 15.42 7.74 -12.82
N SER A 80 16.49 8.03 -12.07
CA SER A 80 17.51 7.07 -11.69
C SER A 80 17.07 6.13 -10.56
N ILE A 81 16.04 6.49 -9.80
CA ILE A 81 15.54 5.65 -8.70
C ILE A 81 14.80 4.46 -9.32
N PRO A 82 15.22 3.21 -9.07
CA PRO A 82 14.55 2.03 -9.61
C PRO A 82 13.15 1.86 -9.01
N VAL A 83 12.23 1.37 -9.83
CA VAL A 83 10.86 1.01 -9.41
C VAL A 83 10.72 -0.51 -9.39
N ILE A 84 10.30 -1.03 -8.25
CA ILE A 84 10.08 -2.45 -8.00
C ILE A 84 8.59 -2.72 -7.87
N ALA A 85 8.09 -3.62 -8.71
CA ALA A 85 6.70 -4.04 -8.68
C ALA A 85 6.51 -5.33 -9.49
N LYS A 86 5.31 -5.92 -9.44
CA LYS A 86 4.95 -6.98 -10.38
C LYS A 86 4.96 -6.48 -11.82
N ARG A 87 5.30 -7.35 -12.77
CA ARG A 87 5.50 -7.01 -14.19
C ARG A 87 4.32 -6.27 -14.83
N SER A 88 3.07 -6.56 -14.43
CA SER A 88 1.89 -5.85 -14.96
C SER A 88 1.83 -4.38 -14.54
N ILE A 89 2.25 -4.05 -13.30
CA ILE A 89 2.37 -2.67 -12.82
C ILE A 89 3.53 -1.97 -13.53
N LEU A 90 4.69 -2.64 -13.65
CA LEU A 90 5.84 -2.08 -14.38
C LEU A 90 5.49 -1.77 -15.84
N LYS A 91 4.69 -2.62 -16.51
CA LYS A 91 4.20 -2.35 -17.87
C LYS A 91 3.33 -1.09 -17.95
N LYS A 92 2.58 -0.75 -16.89
CA LYS A 92 1.83 0.52 -16.81
C LYS A 92 2.80 1.69 -16.63
N ILE A 93 3.72 1.60 -15.67
CA ILE A 93 4.69 2.66 -15.34
C ILE A 93 5.63 2.93 -16.52
N GLY A 94 6.09 1.89 -17.23
CA GLY A 94 6.99 2.02 -18.37
C GLY A 94 6.42 2.84 -19.53
N LYS A 95 5.09 2.89 -19.69
CA LYS A 95 4.45 3.76 -20.69
C LYS A 95 4.63 5.25 -20.40
N TRP A 96 5.06 5.61 -19.20
CA TRP A 96 5.30 7.01 -18.83
C TRP A 96 6.66 7.51 -19.29
N ASN A 97 7.58 6.62 -19.71
CA ASN A 97 8.92 6.96 -20.20
C ASN A 97 9.72 7.88 -19.26
N HIS A 98 9.70 7.56 -17.96
CA HIS A 98 10.34 8.37 -16.92
C HIS A 98 11.49 7.66 -16.21
N PHE A 99 11.27 6.43 -15.73
CA PHE A 99 12.26 5.69 -14.95
C PHE A 99 13.22 4.89 -15.82
N ASN A 100 14.50 4.93 -15.48
CA ASN A 100 15.57 4.21 -16.18
C ASN A 100 15.61 2.71 -15.84
N SER A 101 15.08 2.33 -14.68
CA SER A 101 15.12 0.94 -14.18
C SER A 101 13.76 0.52 -13.62
N LEU A 102 13.21 -0.56 -14.19
CA LEU A 102 11.96 -1.19 -13.77
C LEU A 102 12.26 -2.65 -13.44
N ILE A 103 12.24 -2.99 -12.15
CA ILE A 103 12.74 -4.27 -11.62
C ILE A 103 11.56 -5.13 -11.19
N GLY A 104 11.50 -6.37 -11.69
CA GLY A 104 10.49 -7.35 -11.28
C GLY A 104 10.71 -7.79 -9.83
N LEU A 105 9.67 -8.36 -9.20
CA LEU A 105 9.79 -8.87 -7.82
C LEU A 105 10.88 -9.94 -7.69
N GLU A 106 11.05 -10.75 -8.72
CA GLU A 106 12.07 -11.80 -8.82
C GLU A 106 13.52 -11.29 -8.85
N ASP A 107 13.71 -10.02 -9.22
CA ASP A 107 15.03 -9.37 -9.38
C ASP A 107 15.25 -8.30 -8.28
N SER A 108 14.38 -8.25 -7.27
CA SER A 108 14.42 -7.25 -6.20
C SER A 108 15.65 -7.44 -5.30
N PRO A 109 16.28 -6.35 -4.79
CA PRO A 109 17.42 -6.44 -3.86
C PRO A 109 17.04 -7.04 -2.50
N ILE A 110 15.74 -7.08 -2.18
CA ILE A 110 15.16 -7.80 -1.05
C ILE A 110 14.23 -8.86 -1.64
N VAL A 111 14.22 -10.07 -1.07
CA VAL A 111 13.31 -11.13 -1.52
C VAL A 111 11.86 -10.69 -1.27
N VAL A 112 11.05 -10.65 -2.33
CA VAL A 112 9.62 -10.30 -2.25
C VAL A 112 8.77 -11.36 -2.93
N THR A 113 7.90 -12.01 -2.15
CA THR A 113 6.98 -13.04 -2.63
C THR A 113 5.54 -12.52 -2.66
N GLU A 114 4.90 -12.50 -3.84
CA GLU A 114 3.47 -12.16 -3.99
C GLU A 114 2.57 -13.36 -3.66
N TYR A 115 1.70 -13.20 -2.68
CA TYR A 115 0.61 -14.11 -2.35
C TYR A 115 -0.70 -13.61 -2.98
N LYS A 116 -1.03 -14.19 -4.13
CA LYS A 116 -2.19 -13.80 -4.92
C LYS A 116 -3.51 -14.23 -4.26
N PRO A 117 -4.61 -13.49 -4.51
CA PRO A 117 -5.95 -13.94 -4.17
C PRO A 117 -6.27 -15.32 -4.75
N SER A 118 -7.08 -16.07 -4.01
CA SER A 118 -7.50 -17.42 -4.41
C SER A 118 -8.50 -17.40 -5.57
N GLN A 119 -9.15 -16.27 -5.79
CA GLN A 119 -10.11 -16.04 -6.88
C GLN A 119 -9.39 -15.31 -8.02
N PHE A 120 -9.42 -15.88 -9.22
CA PHE A 120 -8.65 -15.38 -10.37
C PHE A 120 -9.00 -13.95 -10.81
N LEU A 121 -10.23 -13.49 -10.53
CA LEU A 121 -10.69 -12.14 -10.88
C LEU A 121 -10.44 -11.10 -9.77
N ASP A 122 -9.96 -11.53 -8.61
CA ASP A 122 -9.61 -10.62 -7.53
C ASP A 122 -8.20 -10.07 -7.78
N LEU A 123 -8.13 -8.79 -8.14
CA LEU A 123 -6.89 -8.06 -8.44
C LEU A 123 -6.46 -7.14 -7.29
N VAL A 124 -7.20 -7.12 -6.18
CA VAL A 124 -7.11 -6.09 -5.14
C VAL A 124 -6.41 -6.63 -3.89
N HIS A 125 -6.69 -7.88 -3.50
CA HIS A 125 -6.31 -8.41 -2.18
C HIS A 125 -5.04 -9.27 -2.20
N SER A 126 -4.03 -8.82 -2.96
CA SER A 126 -2.70 -9.47 -2.94
C SER A 126 -1.94 -9.06 -1.68
N ALA A 127 -1.13 -9.97 -1.14
CA ALA A 127 -0.19 -9.68 -0.08
C ALA A 127 1.25 -9.91 -0.57
N TYR A 128 2.21 -9.22 0.02
CA TYR A 128 3.62 -9.28 -0.34
C TYR A 128 4.42 -9.60 0.91
N LEU A 129 5.12 -10.74 0.91
CA LEU A 129 6.05 -11.10 1.97
C LEU A 129 7.44 -10.58 1.60
N PHE A 130 8.00 -9.71 2.43
CA PHE A 130 9.39 -9.28 2.36
C PHE A 130 10.19 -10.13 3.34
N GLU A 131 11.21 -10.81 2.84
CA GLU A 131 12.09 -11.65 3.65
C GLU A 131 13.44 -10.96 3.81
N LEU A 132 13.81 -10.67 5.07
CA LEU A 132 15.03 -10.00 5.45
C LEU A 132 15.85 -10.90 6.37
N LYS A 133 17.12 -10.55 6.61
CA LYS A 133 17.97 -11.30 7.55
C LYS A 133 17.42 -11.26 8.98
N ASP A 134 16.83 -10.13 9.35
CA ASP A 134 16.42 -9.81 10.72
C ASP A 134 14.89 -9.89 10.89
N GLY A 135 14.18 -10.56 9.98
CA GLY A 135 12.74 -10.80 10.10
C GLY A 135 11.96 -10.67 8.78
N THR A 136 10.64 -10.68 8.90
CA THR A 136 9.71 -10.77 7.78
C THR A 136 8.55 -9.79 7.91
N ILE A 137 8.15 -9.20 6.78
CA ILE A 137 7.03 -8.26 6.71
C ILE A 137 6.00 -8.80 5.74
N LEU A 138 4.76 -8.99 6.21
CA LEU A 138 3.62 -9.23 5.35
C LEU A 138 2.88 -7.92 5.10
N PHE A 139 3.00 -7.38 3.89
CA PHE A 139 2.29 -6.18 3.47
C PHE A 139 1.05 -6.54 2.65
N ALA A 140 -0.13 -6.18 3.17
CA ALA A 140 -1.43 -6.46 2.57
C ALA A 140 -2.32 -5.21 2.67
N PRO A 141 -2.11 -4.19 1.82
CA PRO A 141 -2.71 -2.87 2.03
C PRO A 141 -4.24 -2.86 1.98
N HIS A 142 -4.84 -3.79 1.24
CA HIS A 142 -6.29 -3.98 1.16
C HIS A 142 -6.81 -5.15 2.01
N GLY A 143 -5.92 -5.81 2.76
CA GLY A 143 -6.10 -7.15 3.30
C GLY A 143 -5.80 -8.23 2.25
N ALA A 144 -5.84 -9.50 2.67
CA ALA A 144 -5.40 -10.62 1.85
C ALA A 144 -6.48 -11.70 1.70
N LYS A 145 -6.68 -12.21 0.47
CA LYS A 145 -7.55 -13.37 0.17
C LYS A 145 -6.79 -14.59 -0.37
N THR A 146 -5.62 -14.86 0.21
CA THR A 146 -4.80 -16.04 -0.14
C THR A 146 -5.21 -17.30 0.63
N LYS A 147 -5.16 -18.46 -0.03
CA LYS A 147 -5.31 -19.78 0.62
C LYS A 147 -4.10 -20.11 1.50
N GLN A 148 -2.90 -19.81 1.01
CA GLN A 148 -1.64 -20.06 1.69
C GLN A 148 -1.14 -18.74 2.25
N LEU A 149 -1.34 -18.55 3.56
CA LEU A 149 -0.86 -17.36 4.25
C LEU A 149 0.50 -17.67 4.88
N PRO A 150 1.55 -16.88 4.61
CA PRO A 150 2.84 -17.08 5.26
C PRO A 150 2.78 -16.68 6.74
N LYS A 151 3.76 -17.16 7.50
CA LYS A 151 4.12 -16.54 8.77
C LYS A 151 4.88 -15.24 8.51
N ALA A 152 4.70 -14.27 9.39
CA ALA A 152 5.44 -13.01 9.31
C ALA A 152 5.59 -12.42 10.71
N ASP A 153 6.68 -11.71 10.97
CA ASP A 153 6.93 -11.03 12.25
C ASP A 153 6.13 -9.73 12.34
N ILE A 154 5.99 -9.03 11.20
CA ILE A 154 5.26 -7.77 11.07
C ILE A 154 4.13 -7.93 10.04
N LEU A 155 2.91 -7.54 10.41
CA LEU A 155 1.80 -7.34 9.49
C LEU A 155 1.59 -5.85 9.24
N ILE A 156 1.43 -5.46 7.98
CA ILE A 156 1.00 -4.11 7.60
C ILE A 156 -0.26 -4.24 6.74
N SER A 157 -1.42 -3.84 7.26
CA SER A 157 -2.73 -4.06 6.62
C SER A 157 -3.78 -3.02 7.03
N THR A 158 -4.85 -2.89 6.24
CA THR A 158 -6.01 -2.03 6.54
C THR A 158 -6.88 -2.60 7.64
N THR A 159 -7.41 -1.72 8.49
CA THR A 159 -8.50 -1.99 9.43
C THR A 159 -9.82 -1.35 8.97
N THR A 160 -9.74 -0.45 8.00
CA THR A 160 -10.89 0.17 7.33
C THR A 160 -11.59 -0.81 6.39
N LEU A 161 -12.92 -0.82 6.42
CA LEU A 161 -13.75 -1.46 5.42
C LEU A 161 -14.07 -0.41 4.35
N TYR A 162 -13.86 -0.77 3.08
CA TYR A 162 -14.33 0.02 1.94
C TYR A 162 -15.04 -0.92 0.98
N HIS A 163 -16.35 -0.75 0.83
CA HIS A 163 -17.19 -1.64 0.04
C HIS A 163 -17.98 -0.89 -1.01
N LEU A 164 -17.93 -1.40 -2.24
CA LEU A 164 -18.74 -0.96 -3.37
C LEU A 164 -19.67 -2.09 -3.81
N PRO A 165 -20.77 -1.77 -4.52
CA PRO A 165 -21.53 -2.76 -5.25
C PRO A 165 -20.63 -3.68 -6.09
N PHE A 166 -20.97 -4.97 -6.21
CA PHE A 166 -20.11 -5.96 -6.86
C PHE A 166 -19.71 -5.59 -8.32
N TRP A 167 -20.61 -4.90 -9.04
CA TRP A 167 -20.37 -4.44 -10.42
C TRP A 167 -19.43 -3.22 -10.49
N LEU A 168 -19.07 -2.63 -9.35
CA LEU A 168 -18.06 -1.59 -9.17
C LEU A 168 -16.78 -2.12 -8.49
N GLY A 169 -16.58 -3.43 -8.44
CA GLY A 169 -15.37 -4.05 -7.88
C GLY A 169 -15.55 -4.70 -6.50
N GLY A 170 -16.71 -4.55 -5.86
CA GLY A 170 -17.00 -5.19 -4.58
C GLY A 170 -16.26 -4.56 -3.40
N THR A 171 -15.83 -5.39 -2.45
CA THR A 171 -15.03 -4.92 -1.31
C THR A 171 -13.61 -4.61 -1.75
N VAL A 172 -13.16 -3.37 -1.52
CA VAL A 172 -11.80 -2.90 -1.79
C VAL A 172 -10.92 -3.12 -0.56
N ASN A 173 -11.32 -2.61 0.61
CA ASN A 173 -10.61 -2.87 1.86
C ASN A 173 -11.44 -3.81 2.74
N LEU A 174 -10.82 -4.86 3.28
CA LEU A 174 -11.55 -5.94 3.95
C LEU A 174 -11.99 -5.65 5.40
N GLY A 175 -11.50 -4.57 6.00
CA GLY A 175 -11.89 -4.15 7.35
C GLY A 175 -11.33 -4.99 8.50
N ILE A 176 -11.60 -4.51 9.72
CA ILE A 176 -11.00 -4.98 10.97
C ILE A 176 -11.19 -6.47 11.24
N LYS A 177 -12.34 -7.06 10.88
CA LYS A 177 -12.61 -8.49 11.09
C LYS A 177 -11.64 -9.35 10.28
N SER A 178 -11.46 -9.00 9.00
CA SER A 178 -10.49 -9.68 8.14
C SER A 178 -9.07 -9.41 8.60
N ALA A 179 -8.78 -8.19 9.05
CA ALA A 179 -7.46 -7.81 9.57
C ALA A 179 -7.06 -8.63 10.81
N LYS A 180 -7.99 -8.82 11.77
CA LYS A 180 -7.78 -9.67 12.94
C LYS A 180 -7.48 -11.11 12.56
N THR A 181 -8.28 -11.69 11.66
CA THR A 181 -8.03 -13.06 11.16
C THR A 181 -6.69 -13.16 10.45
N LEU A 182 -6.30 -12.14 9.69
CA LEU A 182 -5.01 -12.10 9.01
C LEU A 182 -3.86 -12.09 10.03
N TYR A 183 -3.93 -11.20 11.02
CA TYR A 183 -2.98 -11.06 12.11
C TYR A 183 -2.78 -12.36 12.91
N GLU A 184 -3.88 -12.99 13.33
CA GLU A 184 -3.84 -14.25 14.08
C GLU A 184 -3.25 -15.40 13.25
N ARG A 185 -3.58 -15.47 11.94
CA ARG A 185 -3.11 -16.55 11.08
C ARG A 185 -1.64 -16.40 10.69
N CYS A 186 -1.19 -15.19 10.35
CA CYS A 186 0.22 -14.94 10.04
C CYS A 186 1.08 -14.97 11.31
N GLY A 187 0.48 -14.82 12.50
CA GLY A 187 1.18 -14.91 13.78
C GLY A 187 2.19 -13.79 13.99
N ALA A 188 1.89 -12.60 13.46
CA ALA A 188 2.76 -11.44 13.61
C ALA A 188 2.80 -10.96 15.06
N GLU A 189 3.94 -10.41 15.44
CA GLU A 189 4.16 -9.79 16.76
C GLU A 189 3.76 -8.31 16.73
N LEU A 190 3.92 -7.66 15.57
CA LEU A 190 3.54 -6.27 15.33
C LEU A 190 2.54 -6.17 14.19
N PHE A 191 1.43 -5.46 14.41
CA PHE A 191 0.49 -5.07 13.37
C PHE A 191 0.46 -3.55 13.21
N LEU A 192 0.93 -3.03 12.07
CA LEU A 192 0.81 -1.64 11.66
C LEU A 192 -0.41 -1.42 10.75
N SER A 193 -1.24 -0.43 11.08
CA SER A 193 -2.38 -0.03 10.26
C SER A 193 -1.93 0.77 9.02
N THR A 194 -2.53 0.50 7.85
CA THR A 194 -2.28 1.23 6.58
C THR A 194 -3.58 1.39 5.80
N HIS A 195 -3.65 2.37 4.89
CA HIS A 195 -4.79 2.59 4.01
C HIS A 195 -6.10 2.88 4.78
N ASP A 196 -5.98 3.60 5.90
CA ASP A 196 -7.08 3.91 6.81
C ASP A 196 -7.50 5.39 6.76
N GLU A 197 -6.97 6.15 5.80
CA GLU A 197 -7.35 7.55 5.63
C GLU A 197 -8.84 7.68 5.36
N ARG A 198 -9.49 8.60 6.08
CA ARG A 198 -10.89 8.98 5.85
C ARG A 198 -11.01 9.86 4.60
N LYS A 199 -10.56 9.42 3.43
CA LYS A 199 -10.50 10.23 2.20
C LYS A 199 -11.82 10.95 1.94
N LEU A 200 -11.76 12.23 1.59
CA LEU A 200 -12.94 12.94 1.08
C LEU A 200 -13.17 12.47 -0.35
N GLY A 201 -14.37 12.00 -0.69
CA GLY A 201 -14.68 11.54 -2.04
C GLY A 201 -15.72 12.40 -2.76
N LYS A 202 -15.73 12.28 -4.08
CA LYS A 202 -16.74 12.84 -4.99
C LYS A 202 -17.10 11.81 -6.06
N GLY A 203 -18.25 12.04 -6.71
CA GLY A 203 -18.71 11.24 -7.84
C GLY A 203 -19.63 10.09 -7.45
N LEU A 204 -19.85 9.19 -8.39
CA LEU A 204 -20.73 8.02 -8.23
C LEU A 204 -20.20 7.05 -7.16
N VAL A 205 -18.89 6.79 -7.16
CA VAL A 205 -18.25 5.86 -6.23
C VAL A 205 -18.49 6.29 -4.79
N GLU A 206 -18.30 7.58 -4.47
CA GLU A 206 -18.54 8.09 -3.11
C GLU A 206 -19.96 7.86 -2.61
N LYS A 207 -20.97 8.04 -3.49
CA LYS A 207 -22.39 7.89 -3.13
C LYS A 207 -22.77 6.44 -2.85
N LEU A 208 -22.04 5.49 -3.41
CA LEU A 208 -22.32 4.05 -3.34
C LEU A 208 -21.40 3.33 -2.36
N ALA A 209 -20.31 3.97 -1.92
CA ALA A 209 -19.35 3.40 -1.00
C ALA A 209 -19.94 3.26 0.40
N ILE A 210 -19.81 2.06 0.96
CA ILE A 210 -20.02 1.79 2.38
C ILE A 210 -18.64 1.74 3.02
N LYS A 211 -18.40 2.61 4.00
CA LYS A 211 -17.10 2.76 4.67
C LYS A 211 -17.27 2.60 6.18
N ASP A 212 -16.42 1.79 6.79
CA ASP A 212 -16.33 1.66 8.24
C ASP A 212 -14.87 1.79 8.67
N TYR A 213 -14.60 2.69 9.61
CA TYR A 213 -13.24 3.11 9.97
C TYR A 213 -12.97 2.74 11.42
N VAL A 214 -11.95 1.91 11.63
CA VAL A 214 -11.50 1.49 12.96
C VAL A 214 -10.06 1.95 13.15
N SER A 215 -9.82 2.75 14.19
CA SER A 215 -8.52 3.42 14.44
C SER A 215 -8.00 3.27 15.87
N ASP A 216 -8.59 2.35 16.65
CA ASP A 216 -8.38 2.21 18.09
C ASP A 216 -8.44 0.76 18.58
N ALA A 217 -8.32 -0.21 17.68
CA ALA A 217 -8.19 -1.63 18.07
C ALA A 217 -6.90 -1.87 18.87
N ASP A 218 -7.02 -2.55 20.00
CA ASP A 218 -5.95 -2.81 20.98
C ASP A 218 -4.79 -3.67 20.44
N PHE A 219 -5.06 -4.53 19.47
CA PHE A 219 -4.06 -5.38 18.81
C PHE A 219 -3.40 -4.73 17.58
N VAL A 220 -3.66 -3.45 17.32
CA VAL A 220 -3.14 -2.72 16.14
C VAL A 220 -2.41 -1.47 16.57
N THR A 221 -1.22 -1.26 16.04
CA THR A 221 -0.46 -0.03 16.18
C THR A 221 -0.87 0.95 15.08
N TYR A 222 -1.52 2.05 15.48
CA TYR A 222 -1.90 3.14 14.60
C TYR A 222 -0.85 4.25 14.67
N LEU A 223 -0.13 4.44 13.58
CA LEU A 223 0.73 5.60 13.38
C LEU A 223 -0.07 6.70 12.67
N LYS A 224 0.18 7.94 13.06
CA LYS A 224 -0.21 9.14 12.31
C LYS A 224 0.86 9.50 11.28
N SER A 225 0.49 10.25 10.26
CA SER A 225 1.47 10.85 9.33
C SER A 225 2.64 11.51 10.07
N GLY A 226 3.87 11.17 9.64
CA GLY A 226 5.12 11.62 10.22
C GLY A 226 5.64 10.80 11.40
N GLN A 227 4.81 9.95 12.02
CA GLN A 227 5.25 9.07 13.09
C GLN A 227 6.02 7.87 12.55
N GLU A 228 6.92 7.36 13.38
CA GLU A 228 7.78 6.23 13.08
C GLU A 228 7.83 5.22 14.22
N ILE A 229 8.13 3.98 13.88
CA ILE A 229 8.37 2.89 14.81
C ILE A 229 9.54 2.04 14.33
N SER A 230 10.31 1.52 15.28
CA SER A 230 11.34 0.52 15.04
C SER A 230 10.84 -0.84 15.54
N PHE A 231 11.20 -1.89 14.82
CA PHE A 231 11.03 -3.28 15.22
C PHE A 231 12.42 -3.91 15.19
N ASP A 232 12.86 -4.41 16.35
CA ASP A 232 14.19 -4.98 16.55
C ASP A 232 14.26 -6.45 16.09
#